data_AF-A0A954V4W0-F1
#
_entry.id   AF-A0A954V4W0-F1
#
_cell.length_a   1.000
_cell.length_b   1.000
_cell.length_c   1.000
_cell.angle_alpha   90.00
_cell.angle_beta   90.00
_cell.angle_gamma   90.00
#
_symmetry.space_group_name_H-M   'P 1'
#
loop_
_entity.id
_entity.type
_entity.pdbx_description
1 polymer ?
#
loop_
_entity_poly.entity_id
_entity_poly.type
_entity_poly.pdbx_seq_one_letter_code
_entity_poly.pdbx_strand_id
1 'polypeptide(L)'
;IEEKIDIPSSRKDDFRREIMNYIGALSIDGKTFDYKTNERLYKALELKLFEDQKDTIKLTSLVSNVVDADTQAKIDVVKGRLIRDYGYDEESATDVLNYVASIFARGDAKDRG
;
A
#
# COMPACT_ATOMS: atom_id res chain seq x y z
N ILE A 1 13.02 -2.62 -0.33
CA ILE A 1 12.05 -2.97 0.75
C ILE A 1 12.46 -2.29 2.05
N GLU A 2 13.73 -2.35 2.46
CA GLU A 2 14.22 -1.72 3.70
C GLU A 2 14.01 -0.20 3.72
N GLU A 3 14.16 0.45 2.57
CA GLU A 3 13.89 1.89 2.40
C GLU A 3 12.42 2.26 2.63
N LYS A 4 11.48 1.32 2.42
CA LYS A 4 10.05 1.58 2.63
C LYS A 4 9.67 1.66 4.10
N ILE A 5 10.52 1.17 4.99
CA ILE A 5 10.31 1.24 6.45
C ILE A 5 11.41 2.08 7.12
N ASP A 6 11.93 3.07 6.39
CA ASP A 6 12.88 4.07 6.89
C ASP A 6 14.14 3.48 7.51
N ILE A 7 14.59 2.30 7.04
CA ILE A 7 15.86 1.73 7.49
C ILE A 7 16.99 2.51 6.80
N PRO A 8 17.85 3.21 7.58
CA PRO A 8 19.00 3.91 7.04
C PRO A 8 19.95 2.95 6.35
N SER A 9 20.66 3.42 5.32
CA SER A 9 21.62 2.61 4.55
C SER A 9 22.62 1.86 5.44
N SER A 10 23.07 2.49 6.53
CA SER A 10 23.99 1.88 7.51
C SER A 10 23.41 0.70 8.28
N ARG A 11 22.08 0.57 8.38
CA ARG A 11 21.38 -0.48 9.13
C ARG A 11 20.70 -1.52 8.23
N LYS A 12 20.82 -1.40 6.90
CA LYS A 12 20.23 -2.36 5.96
C LYS A 12 20.82 -3.76 6.14
N ASP A 13 22.12 -3.85 6.33
CA ASP A 13 22.79 -5.14 6.50
C ASP A 13 22.45 -5.79 7.84
N ASP A 14 22.30 -4.99 8.91
CA ASP A 14 21.82 -5.47 10.21
C ASP A 14 20.41 -6.03 10.11
N PHE A 15 19.50 -5.31 9.44
CA PHE A 15 18.14 -5.79 9.22
C PHE A 15 18.09 -7.10 8.42
N ARG A 16 18.90 -7.24 7.37
CA ARG A 16 18.99 -8.49 6.61
C ARG A 16 19.50 -9.64 7.49
N ARG A 17 20.50 -9.37 8.33
CA ARG A 17 21.02 -10.36 9.29
C ARG A 17 19.97 -10.76 10.32
N GLU A 18 19.18 -9.81 10.84
CA GLU A 18 18.05 -10.10 11.73
C GLU A 18 17.03 -11.04 11.06
N ILE A 19 16.65 -10.77 9.81
CA ILE A 19 15.72 -11.63 9.06
C ILE A 19 16.32 -13.02 8.82
N MET A 20 17.61 -13.10 8.42
CA MET A 20 18.28 -14.39 8.21
C MET A 20 18.40 -15.20 9.50
N ASN A 21 18.71 -14.55 10.63
CA ASN A 21 18.76 -15.20 11.94
C ASN A 21 17.38 -15.71 12.35
N TYR A 22 16.33 -14.95 12.08
CA TYR A 22 14.95 -15.36 12.36
C TYR A 22 14.54 -16.57 11.52
N ILE A 23 14.83 -16.56 10.22
CA ILE A 23 14.62 -17.71 9.32
C ILE A 23 15.41 -18.93 9.81
N GLY A 24 16.67 -18.73 10.21
CA GLY A 24 17.53 -19.79 10.73
C GLY A 24 16.98 -20.41 12.01
N ALA A 25 16.54 -19.58 12.96
CA ALA A 25 15.93 -20.04 14.22
C ALA A 25 14.66 -20.88 13.96
N LEU A 26 13.78 -20.43 13.06
CA LEU A 26 12.59 -21.19 12.68
C LEU A 26 12.95 -22.52 12.00
N SER A 27 13.98 -22.53 11.15
CA SER A 27 14.43 -23.74 10.46
C SER A 27 15.01 -24.78 11.42
N ILE A 28 15.71 -24.34 12.47
CA ILE A 28 16.21 -25.22 13.55
C ILE A 28 15.05 -25.87 14.31
N ASP A 29 13.98 -25.12 14.55
CA ASP A 29 12.74 -25.61 15.18
C ASP A 29 11.88 -26.48 14.25
N GLY A 30 12.29 -26.70 13.00
CA GLY A 30 11.51 -27.42 11.99
C GLY A 30 10.26 -26.66 11.52
N LYS A 31 10.19 -25.34 11.75
CA LYS A 31 9.09 -24.47 11.37
C LYS A 31 9.40 -23.78 10.04
N THR A 32 8.38 -23.62 9.22
CA THR A 32 8.48 -22.84 7.98
C THR A 32 8.45 -21.35 8.28
N PHE A 33 9.28 -20.59 7.56
CA PHE A 33 9.23 -19.14 7.60
C PHE A 33 7.95 -18.59 6.96
N ASP A 34 7.26 -17.71 7.68
CA ASP A 34 6.15 -16.90 7.16
C ASP A 34 6.51 -15.42 7.31
N TYR A 35 6.52 -14.69 6.20
CA TYR A 35 6.85 -13.26 6.20
C TYR A 35 5.88 -12.42 7.04
N LYS A 36 4.65 -12.92 7.28
CA LYS A 36 3.63 -12.25 8.10
C LYS A 36 3.95 -12.25 9.58
N THR A 37 4.81 -13.15 10.06
CA THR A 37 5.15 -13.25 11.48
C THR A 37 6.19 -12.22 11.90
N ASN A 38 6.81 -11.51 10.96
CA ASN A 38 7.68 -10.38 11.21
C ASN A 38 7.01 -9.09 10.76
N GLU A 39 6.54 -8.28 11.72
CA GLU A 39 5.77 -7.07 11.44
C GLU A 39 6.53 -6.05 10.59
N ARG A 40 7.85 -5.89 10.82
CA ARG A 40 8.71 -4.97 10.05
C ARG A 40 8.81 -5.41 8.60
N LEU A 41 9.07 -6.70 8.36
CA LEU A 41 9.16 -7.25 7.01
C LEU A 41 7.80 -7.21 6.30
N TYR A 42 6.72 -7.58 7.00
CA TYR A 42 5.36 -7.52 6.48
C TYR A 42 5.00 -6.11 6.02
N LYS A 43 5.24 -5.10 6.87
CA LYS A 43 4.97 -3.69 6.53
C LYS A 43 5.80 -3.21 5.33
N ALA A 44 7.06 -3.63 5.27
CA ALA A 44 7.94 -3.25 4.17
C ALA A 44 7.51 -3.88 2.83
N LEU A 45 7.02 -5.11 2.86
CA LEU A 45 6.45 -5.78 1.69
C LEU A 45 5.12 -5.16 1.26
N GLU A 46 4.23 -4.85 2.21
CA GLU A 46 2.96 -4.17 1.95
C GLU A 46 3.18 -2.82 1.26
N LEU A 47 4.07 -1.98 1.80
CA LEU A 47 4.40 -0.67 1.23
C LEU A 47 5.04 -0.79 -0.15
N LYS A 48 5.88 -1.81 -0.37
CA LYS A 48 6.47 -2.05 -1.69
C LYS A 48 5.42 -2.50 -2.70
N LEU A 49 4.55 -3.44 -2.33
CA LEU A 49 3.49 -3.93 -3.19
C LEU A 49 2.50 -2.82 -3.56
N PHE A 50 2.21 -1.94 -2.62
CA PHE A 50 1.39 -0.76 -2.85
C PHE A 50 2.06 0.24 -3.80
N GLU A 51 3.35 0.53 -3.63
CA GLU A 51 4.10 1.36 -4.57
C GLU A 51 4.07 0.76 -5.98
N ASP A 52 4.33 -0.54 -6.11
CA ASP A 52 4.39 -1.20 -7.42
C ASP A 52 3.02 -1.22 -8.13
N GLN A 53 1.92 -1.19 -7.36
CA GLN A 53 0.57 -1.13 -7.90
C GLN A 53 0.03 0.30 -8.09
N LYS A 54 0.65 1.33 -7.50
CA LYS A 54 0.13 2.71 -7.51
C LYS A 54 -0.03 3.28 -8.91
N ASP A 55 0.84 2.91 -9.86
CA ASP A 55 0.79 3.42 -11.23
C ASP A 55 -0.20 2.65 -12.12
N THR A 56 -0.62 1.45 -11.69
CA THR A 56 -1.64 0.65 -12.39
C THR A 56 -3.04 1.26 -12.20
N ILE A 57 -3.28 1.86 -11.04
CA ILE A 57 -4.50 2.62 -10.74
C ILE A 57 -4.14 4.09 -10.90
N LYS A 58 -4.45 4.73 -12.04
CA LYS A 58 -4.26 6.18 -12.24
C LYS A 58 -5.18 6.98 -11.29
N LEU A 59 -4.86 6.95 -9.99
CA LEU A 59 -5.60 7.57 -8.89
C LEU A 59 -5.41 9.10 -8.89
N THR A 60 -4.39 9.57 -9.61
CA THR A 60 -4.20 10.99 -9.96
C THR A 60 -5.41 11.58 -10.68
N SER A 61 -6.15 10.77 -11.42
CA SER A 61 -7.38 11.21 -12.08
C SER A 61 -8.55 11.42 -11.09
N LEU A 62 -8.49 10.87 -9.85
CA LEU A 62 -9.49 11.11 -8.79
C LEU A 62 -9.32 12.46 -8.09
N VAL A 63 -8.12 13.04 -8.15
CA VAL A 63 -7.75 14.28 -7.42
C VAL A 63 -7.85 15.52 -8.33
N SER A 64 -8.09 15.31 -9.62
CA SER A 64 -8.30 16.38 -10.59
C SER A 64 -9.74 16.91 -10.50
N ASN A 65 -9.90 18.23 -10.37
CA ASN A 65 -11.23 18.89 -10.48
C ASN A 65 -11.90 18.68 -11.85
N VAL A 66 -11.14 18.20 -12.84
CA VAL A 66 -11.64 17.83 -14.16
C VAL A 66 -11.36 16.34 -14.35
N VAL A 67 -12.36 15.52 -14.04
CA VAL A 67 -12.32 14.09 -14.28
C VAL A 67 -12.77 13.88 -15.73
N ASP A 68 -11.93 13.28 -16.57
CA ASP A 68 -12.34 12.90 -17.91
C ASP A 68 -13.43 11.80 -17.85
N ALA A 69 -14.24 11.68 -18.90
CA ALA A 69 -15.37 10.75 -18.91
C ALA A 69 -14.95 9.28 -18.71
N ASP A 70 -13.77 8.88 -19.21
CA ASP A 70 -13.26 7.52 -19.04
C ASP A 70 -12.81 7.26 -17.60
N THR A 71 -12.23 8.25 -16.94
CA THR A 71 -11.92 8.19 -15.51
C THR A 71 -13.20 8.12 -14.70
N GLN A 72 -14.20 8.96 -14.98
CA GLN A 72 -15.47 8.95 -14.24
C GLN A 72 -16.15 7.58 -14.33
N ALA A 73 -16.17 6.96 -15.50
CA ALA A 73 -16.69 5.61 -15.67
C ALA A 73 -15.96 4.57 -14.79
N LYS A 74 -14.65 4.69 -14.62
CA LYS A 74 -13.87 3.81 -13.74
C LYS A 74 -14.19 4.05 -12.27
N ILE A 75 -14.37 5.30 -11.86
CA ILE A 75 -14.81 5.67 -10.51
C ILE A 75 -16.14 5.01 -10.21
N ASP A 76 -17.10 5.15 -11.13
CA ASP A 76 -18.45 4.64 -10.96
C ASP A 76 -18.46 3.10 -10.84
N VAL A 77 -17.60 2.41 -11.59
CA VAL A 77 -17.40 0.95 -11.44
C VAL A 77 -16.91 0.58 -10.03
N VAL A 78 -15.99 1.36 -9.45
CA VAL A 78 -15.47 1.11 -8.10
C VAL A 78 -16.53 1.43 -7.04
N LYS A 79 -17.23 2.56 -7.16
CA LYS A 79 -18.35 2.92 -6.26
C LYS A 79 -19.44 1.85 -6.30
N GLY A 80 -19.81 1.38 -7.49
CA GLY A 80 -20.79 0.31 -7.65
C GLY A 80 -20.37 -1.01 -6.97
N ARG A 81 -19.07 -1.34 -6.95
CA ARG A 81 -18.55 -2.49 -6.18
C ARG A 81 -18.62 -2.25 -4.68
N LEU A 82 -18.25 -1.06 -4.20
CA LEU A 82 -18.33 -0.71 -2.78
C LEU A 82 -19.77 -0.82 -2.26
N ILE A 83 -20.73 -0.31 -3.03
CA ILE A 83 -22.16 -0.41 -2.67
C ILE A 83 -22.61 -1.87 -2.66
N ARG A 84 -22.41 -2.58 -3.78
CA ARG A 84 -22.96 -3.93 -3.96
C ARG A 84 -22.35 -4.96 -3.01
N ASP A 85 -21.03 -4.90 -2.83
CA ASP A 85 -20.27 -5.99 -2.20
C ASP A 85 -19.94 -5.66 -0.73
N TYR A 86 -20.00 -4.40 -0.32
CA TYR A 86 -19.59 -3.94 1.01
C TYR A 86 -20.64 -3.07 1.74
N GLY A 87 -21.81 -2.83 1.14
CA GLY A 87 -22.94 -2.18 1.79
C GLY A 87 -22.81 -0.66 1.97
N TYR A 88 -21.94 -0.03 1.18
CA TYR A 88 -21.83 1.43 1.14
C TYR A 88 -23.08 2.03 0.48
N ASP A 89 -23.37 3.28 0.80
CA ASP A 89 -24.25 4.14 0.00
C ASP A 89 -23.40 5.03 -0.92
N GLU A 90 -24.07 5.83 -1.74
CA GLU A 90 -23.38 6.57 -2.79
C GLU A 90 -22.55 7.75 -2.24
N GLU A 91 -22.94 8.31 -1.09
CA GLU A 91 -22.21 9.37 -0.41
C GLU A 91 -20.95 8.80 0.26
N SER A 92 -21.11 7.75 1.08
CA SER A 92 -20.00 7.08 1.77
C SER A 92 -18.99 6.45 0.82
N ALA A 93 -19.42 5.90 -0.33
CA ALA A 93 -18.51 5.41 -1.36
C ALA A 93 -17.68 6.55 -1.99
N THR A 94 -18.29 7.73 -2.18
CA THR A 94 -17.60 8.93 -2.67
C THR A 94 -16.57 9.42 -1.65
N ASP A 95 -16.98 9.53 -0.38
CA ASP A 95 -16.15 10.05 0.69
C ASP A 95 -14.93 9.19 0.95
N VAL A 96 -15.08 7.86 0.95
CA VAL A 96 -13.94 6.95 1.09
C VAL A 96 -12.97 7.09 -0.07
N LEU A 97 -13.45 7.18 -1.31
CA LEU A 97 -12.58 7.37 -2.47
C LEU A 97 -11.84 8.70 -2.41
N ASN A 98 -12.50 9.79 -2.02
CA ASN A 98 -11.89 11.10 -1.82
C ASN A 98 -10.86 11.09 -0.67
N TYR A 99 -11.18 10.44 0.45
CA TYR A 99 -10.29 10.31 1.58
C TYR A 99 -9.02 9.55 1.19
N VAL A 100 -9.18 8.39 0.53
CA VAL A 100 -8.07 7.60 0.02
C VAL A 100 -7.23 8.42 -0.97
N ALA A 101 -7.86 9.08 -1.95
CA ALA A 101 -7.18 9.94 -2.92
C ALA A 101 -6.38 11.08 -2.23
N SER A 102 -6.91 11.66 -1.15
CA SER A 102 -6.21 12.67 -0.36
C SER A 102 -5.00 12.14 0.41
N ILE A 103 -5.00 10.86 0.81
CA ILE A 103 -3.83 10.20 1.42
C ILE A 103 -2.73 10.06 0.37
N PHE A 104 -3.09 9.64 -0.85
CA PHE A 104 -2.13 9.53 -1.96
C PHE A 104 -1.51 10.87 -2.34
N ALA A 105 -2.35 11.92 -2.48
CA ALA A 105 -1.86 13.26 -2.80
C ALA A 105 -0.89 13.81 -1.73
N ARG A 106 -1.13 13.48 -0.45
CA ARG A 106 -0.23 13.85 0.66
C ARG A 106 1.01 12.97 0.77
N GLY A 107 0.90 11.69 0.41
CA GLY A 107 2.02 10.75 0.34
C GLY A 107 3.06 11.17 -0.69
N ASP A 108 2.63 11.58 -1.89
CA ASP A 108 3.52 12.12 -2.94
C ASP A 108 4.15 13.46 -2.54
N ALA A 109 3.50 14.27 -1.69
CA ALA A 109 4.04 15.55 -1.23
C ALA A 109 5.18 15.40 -0.21
N LYS A 110 5.28 14.26 0.49
CA LYS A 110 6.34 14.01 1.48
C LYS A 110 7.66 13.55 0.87
N ASP A 111 7.66 13.09 -0.39
CA ASP A 111 8.86 12.59 -1.10
C ASP A 111 9.60 13.71 -1.89
N ARG A 112 9.18 14.96 -1.72
CA ARG A 112 9.87 16.17 -2.23
C ARG A 112 10.34 17.04 -1.07
N GLY A 113 11.30 16.55 -0.30
CA GLY A 113 11.94 17.28 0.79
C GLY A 113 13.40 16.87 0.93
#